data_AF-A0A8H5HAQ3-F1
#
_entry.id   AF-A0A8H5HAQ3-F1
#
_cell.length_a   1.000
_cell.length_b   1.000
_cell.length_c   1.000
_cell.angle_alpha   90.00
_cell.angle_beta   90.00
_cell.angle_gamma   90.00
#
_symmetry.space_group_name_H-M   'P 1'
#
loop_
_entity.id
_entity.type
_entity.pdbx_description
1 polymer ?
#
loop_
_entity_poly.entity_id
_entity_poly.type
_entity_poly.pdbx_seq_one_letter_code
_entity_poly.pdbx_strand_id
1 'polypeptide(L)'
;MIVNQTSRPGGTRVTGDHEGVSFLSFILPLASPAFSNIIGRVQVVRPPSLIQIQDQFRHTIACMIMSSFGGGVTEQSESVYLETVPGLKKIPPYWYPYTTYAKERWLGRELLEVVSTEFRDRSIEYYRYALESGVTTINGQVAKPDHIIQNGDRMENVVHRHEPPVSSIPIKVLLEDNEREFIVVDKPGSIPVHALGRYHCNTLVAILMSNFGYEKIYTINCLERLTSGLMILQTSSNRARRLTNEFVLGAVRTEYVAQVNGKFPGNEITCKEPLLTVDRQMGLNIVHPDGKPARTVFQRLRFLTSIVEHN
;
A
#
# COMPACT_ATOMS: atom_id res chain seq x y z
N MET A 1 19.36 -13.78 10.27
CA MET A 1 19.01 -13.32 11.62
C MET A 1 17.57 -13.70 11.86
N ILE A 2 17.23 -14.31 13.01
CA ILE A 2 15.84 -14.42 13.48
C ILE A 2 15.48 -13.11 14.18
N VAL A 3 14.28 -12.63 13.89
CA VAL A 3 13.67 -11.46 14.53
C VAL A 3 12.35 -11.93 15.13
N ASN A 4 12.29 -11.98 16.45
CA ASN A 4 11.07 -12.31 17.20
C ASN A 4 10.45 -11.00 17.67
N GLN A 5 9.26 -10.69 17.16
CA GLN A 5 8.54 -9.49 17.55
C GLN A 5 7.49 -9.86 18.59
N THR A 6 7.63 -9.32 19.80
CA THR A 6 6.69 -9.61 20.91
C THR A 6 5.65 -8.49 21.11
N SER A 7 5.69 -7.43 20.32
CA SER A 7 4.74 -6.33 20.39
C SER A 7 4.60 -5.57 19.06
N ARG A 8 3.34 -5.27 18.71
CA ARG A 8 2.80 -4.63 17.48
C ARG A 8 3.81 -4.08 16.47
N PRO A 9 3.72 -4.47 15.18
CA PRO A 9 4.19 -3.63 14.09
C PRO A 9 3.13 -2.55 13.82
N GLY A 10 3.52 -1.29 13.91
CA GLY A 10 2.97 -0.29 13.00
C GLY A 10 3.67 -0.51 11.67
N GLY A 11 2.91 -0.77 10.60
CA GLY A 11 3.49 -0.78 9.25
C GLY A 11 4.27 0.52 9.02
N THR A 12 5.50 0.41 8.54
CA THR A 12 6.42 1.54 8.42
C THR A 12 7.15 1.49 7.09
N ARG A 13 7.13 2.62 6.39
CA ARG A 13 8.00 2.89 5.25
C ARG A 13 8.97 3.99 5.69
N VAL A 14 10.27 3.69 5.71
CA VAL A 14 11.31 4.71 5.84
C VAL A 14 11.85 5.00 4.46
N THR A 15 11.66 6.21 3.96
CA THR A 15 12.45 6.74 2.85
C THR A 15 13.63 7.47 3.46
N GLY A 16 14.77 6.78 3.56
CA GLY A 16 16.03 7.50 3.48
C GLY A 16 16.21 7.90 2.02
N ASP A 17 16.57 9.15 1.78
CA ASP A 17 17.16 9.50 0.49
C ASP A 17 18.34 8.54 0.24
N HIS A 18 18.49 8.12 -1.02
CA HIS A 18 19.45 7.17 -1.61
C HIS A 18 18.84 5.86 -2.12
N GLU A 19 18.98 5.71 -3.44
CA GLU A 19 18.53 4.60 -4.28
C GLU A 19 19.29 3.30 -3.96
N GLY A 20 18.58 2.16 -4.04
CA GLY A 20 19.20 0.85 -4.33
C GLY A 20 19.03 -0.23 -3.27
N VAL A 21 18.41 -1.33 -3.69
CA VAL A 21 18.25 -2.63 -3.01
C VAL A 21 17.22 -2.69 -1.87
N SER A 22 16.02 -3.14 -2.22
CA SER A 22 14.95 -3.47 -1.27
C SER A 22 15.21 -4.81 -0.58
N PHE A 23 15.94 -4.79 0.53
CA PHE A 23 15.81 -5.81 1.58
C PHE A 23 15.01 -5.24 2.75
N LEU A 24 14.20 -6.10 3.38
CA LEU A 24 13.33 -5.77 4.52
C LEU A 24 13.95 -4.72 5.44
N SER A 25 13.36 -3.54 5.46
CA SER A 25 13.77 -2.41 6.28
C SER A 25 13.20 -2.58 7.68
N PHE A 26 13.99 -3.15 8.61
CA PHE A 26 13.76 -2.98 10.03
C PHE A 26 14.62 -1.82 10.54
N ILE A 27 14.01 -0.95 11.35
CA ILE A 27 14.64 0.23 11.94
C ILE A 27 15.84 -0.19 12.81
N LEU A 28 17.04 0.19 12.38
CA LEU A 28 18.19 0.44 13.27
C LEU A 28 18.34 1.98 13.33
N PRO A 29 18.41 2.61 14.51
CA PRO A 29 18.59 4.05 14.60
C PRO A 29 19.96 4.47 14.04
N LEU A 30 19.94 5.36 13.05
CA LEU A 30 21.07 6.09 12.48
C LEU A 30 21.72 7.10 13.46
N ALA A 31 21.59 6.90 14.76
CA ALA A 31 22.16 7.78 15.79
C ALA A 31 23.52 7.29 16.32
N SER A 32 24.25 6.48 15.54
CA SER A 32 25.65 6.14 15.83
C SER A 32 26.56 6.79 14.79
N PRO A 33 27.57 7.60 15.18
CA PRO A 33 28.45 8.34 14.27
C PRO A 33 29.37 7.45 13.39
N ALA A 34 29.12 6.14 13.26
CA ALA A 34 29.98 5.19 12.58
C ALA A 34 29.66 4.95 11.08
N PHE A 35 28.61 5.58 10.50
CA PHE A 35 28.11 5.20 9.17
C PHE A 35 27.86 6.38 8.19
N SER A 36 28.60 7.48 8.32
CA SER A 36 28.32 8.73 7.57
C SER A 36 28.89 8.80 6.14
N ASN A 37 29.68 7.83 5.67
CA ASN A 37 30.38 7.96 4.40
C ASN A 37 29.88 6.89 3.42
N ILE A 38 29.17 7.30 2.36
CA ILE A 38 29.10 6.74 0.99
C ILE A 38 27.79 7.24 0.34
N ILE A 39 27.85 8.35 -0.41
CA ILE A 39 26.76 8.81 -1.27
C ILE A 39 27.33 9.41 -2.56
N GLY A 40 26.92 8.89 -3.72
CA GLY A 40 27.25 9.41 -5.04
C GLY A 40 26.07 9.35 -6.02
N ARG A 41 25.68 10.55 -6.49
CA ARG A 41 24.78 11.00 -7.60
C ARG A 41 24.07 9.99 -8.52
N VAL A 42 22.75 10.21 -8.73
CA VAL A 42 21.99 9.80 -9.94
C VAL A 42 20.92 10.87 -10.31
N GLN A 43 20.64 11.01 -11.62
CA GLN A 43 19.80 12.03 -12.26
C GLN A 43 18.28 11.76 -12.22
N VAL A 44 17.50 12.84 -12.11
CA VAL A 44 16.03 12.88 -12.10
C VAL A 44 15.47 12.91 -13.52
N VAL A 45 14.58 11.98 -13.87
CA VAL A 45 13.76 12.02 -15.09
C VAL A 45 12.46 12.79 -14.81
N ARG A 46 12.15 13.78 -15.65
CA ARG A 46 11.00 14.70 -15.51
C ARG A 46 9.66 14.03 -15.88
N PRO A 47 8.53 14.49 -15.29
CA PRO A 47 7.19 13.95 -15.60
C PRO A 47 6.77 14.23 -17.06
N PRO A 48 5.83 13.44 -17.61
CA PRO A 48 5.40 13.55 -19.01
C PRO A 48 4.62 14.84 -19.29
N SER A 49 4.59 15.23 -20.57
CA SER A 49 4.12 16.53 -21.06
C SER A 49 2.59 16.68 -21.07
N LEU A 50 2.14 17.94 -21.09
CA LEU A 50 0.75 18.44 -21.07
C LEU A 50 -0.20 17.81 -22.12
N ILE A 51 0.32 17.17 -23.17
CA ILE A 51 -0.46 16.59 -24.27
C ILE A 51 -1.32 15.40 -23.78
N GLN A 52 -0.83 14.60 -22.83
CA GLN A 52 -1.55 13.41 -22.33
C GLN A 52 -2.79 13.74 -21.48
N ILE A 53 -2.90 14.95 -20.93
CA ILE A 53 -4.02 15.36 -20.07
C ILE A 53 -5.27 15.64 -20.90
N GLN A 54 -5.11 16.20 -22.11
CA GLN A 54 -6.23 16.50 -23.00
C GLN A 54 -6.84 15.22 -23.60
N ASP A 55 -6.02 14.22 -23.88
CA ASP A 55 -6.48 12.91 -24.35
C ASP A 55 -7.22 12.14 -23.26
N GLN A 56 -6.74 12.21 -22.01
CA GLN A 56 -7.48 11.69 -20.84
C GLN A 56 -8.86 12.34 -20.69
N PHE A 57 -8.95 13.65 -20.87
CA PHE A 57 -10.20 14.39 -20.74
C PHE A 57 -11.21 14.04 -21.85
N ARG A 58 -10.77 14.01 -23.11
CA ARG A 58 -11.62 13.64 -24.27
C ARG A 58 -12.18 12.22 -24.15
N HIS A 59 -11.36 11.29 -23.69
CA HIS A 59 -11.79 9.91 -23.49
C HIS A 59 -12.75 9.75 -22.31
N THR A 60 -12.57 10.52 -21.23
CA THR A 60 -13.50 10.53 -20.06
C THR A 60 -14.90 10.98 -20.46
N ILE A 61 -15.01 12.06 -21.24
CA ILE A 61 -16.30 12.55 -21.77
C ILE A 61 -16.92 11.51 -22.70
N ALA A 62 -16.14 10.90 -23.60
CA ALA A 62 -16.63 9.86 -24.49
C ALA A 62 -17.19 8.64 -23.73
N CYS A 63 -16.53 8.18 -22.66
CA CYS A 63 -17.02 7.08 -21.84
C CYS A 63 -18.24 7.44 -20.99
N MET A 64 -18.34 8.67 -20.46
CA MET A 64 -19.53 9.13 -19.74
C MET A 64 -20.76 9.19 -20.66
N ILE A 65 -20.60 9.71 -21.88
CA ILE A 65 -21.63 9.67 -22.93
C ILE A 65 -21.96 8.20 -23.26
N MET A 66 -20.93 7.36 -23.39
CA MET A 66 -20.95 5.89 -23.50
C MET A 66 -21.97 5.24 -22.56
N SER A 67 -21.75 5.47 -21.28
CA SER A 67 -22.53 4.88 -20.17
C SER A 67 -23.95 5.43 -20.05
N SER A 68 -24.22 6.63 -20.58
CA SER A 68 -25.51 7.30 -20.46
C SER A 68 -26.52 6.88 -21.54
N PHE A 69 -26.05 6.32 -22.66
CA PHE A 69 -26.90 5.99 -23.83
C PHE A 69 -27.13 4.49 -24.06
N GLY A 70 -26.85 3.61 -23.09
CA GLY A 70 -27.28 2.20 -23.13
C GLY A 70 -26.83 1.40 -24.37
N GLY A 71 -25.76 1.83 -25.05
CA GLY A 71 -25.21 1.14 -26.21
C GLY A 71 -24.27 0.03 -25.78
N GLY A 72 -24.58 -1.22 -26.15
CA GLY A 72 -23.74 -2.38 -25.92
C GLY A 72 -22.31 -2.18 -26.42
N VAL A 73 -21.36 -2.72 -25.66
CA VAL A 73 -19.93 -2.73 -25.98
C VAL A 73 -19.74 -3.42 -27.33
N THR A 74 -19.48 -2.65 -28.38
CA THR A 74 -18.85 -3.19 -29.59
C THR A 74 -17.40 -3.48 -29.24
N GLU A 75 -17.04 -4.76 -29.27
CA GLU A 75 -15.69 -5.31 -29.08
C GLU A 75 -14.70 -4.75 -30.11
N GLN A 76 -14.23 -3.53 -29.94
CA GLN A 76 -13.02 -3.02 -30.58
C GLN A 76 -12.31 -2.06 -29.62
N SER A 77 -11.84 -2.57 -28.49
CA SER A 77 -10.78 -1.91 -27.74
C SER A 77 -9.50 -2.67 -28.02
N GLU A 78 -8.61 -2.05 -28.79
CA GLU A 78 -7.24 -2.52 -29.02
C GLU A 78 -6.65 -3.02 -27.71
N SER A 79 -6.32 -4.31 -27.68
CA SER A 79 -5.49 -4.89 -26.66
C SER A 79 -4.15 -4.17 -26.69
N VAL A 80 -3.99 -3.16 -25.82
CA VAL A 80 -2.69 -2.59 -25.52
C VAL A 80 -1.85 -3.77 -25.02
N TYR A 81 -1.00 -4.28 -25.91
CA TYR A 81 -0.07 -5.36 -25.60
C TYR A 81 0.78 -4.89 -24.43
N LEU A 82 0.43 -5.34 -23.21
CA LEU A 82 1.28 -5.14 -22.06
C LEU A 82 2.56 -5.92 -22.36
N GLU A 83 3.63 -5.23 -22.72
CA GLU A 83 4.94 -5.85 -22.85
C GLU A 83 5.22 -6.66 -21.59
N THR A 84 5.26 -7.99 -21.77
CA THR A 84 5.51 -8.97 -20.72
C THR A 84 6.99 -8.93 -20.41
N VAL A 85 7.36 -8.05 -19.47
CA VAL A 85 8.70 -8.08 -18.89
C VAL A 85 8.81 -9.39 -18.11
N PRO A 86 9.77 -10.28 -18.42
CA PRO A 86 9.92 -11.55 -17.72
C PRO A 86 9.99 -11.34 -16.20
N GLY A 87 9.20 -12.11 -15.44
CA GLY A 87 9.17 -12.02 -13.98
C GLY A 87 8.27 -10.93 -13.39
N LEU A 88 7.61 -10.10 -14.21
CA LEU A 88 6.67 -9.08 -13.75
C LEU A 88 5.24 -9.32 -14.24
N LYS A 89 4.29 -9.16 -13.31
CA LYS A 89 2.86 -9.09 -13.59
C LYS A 89 2.45 -7.63 -13.74
N LYS A 90 1.86 -7.30 -14.89
CA LYS A 90 1.16 -6.04 -15.17
C LYS A 90 -0.34 -6.31 -15.28
N ILE A 91 -1.14 -5.30 -14.97
CA ILE A 91 -2.58 -5.31 -15.23
C ILE A 91 -2.90 -4.17 -16.21
N PRO A 92 -3.90 -4.33 -17.08
CA PRO A 92 -4.33 -3.25 -17.96
C PRO A 92 -4.79 -2.05 -17.14
N PRO A 93 -4.52 -0.81 -17.59
CA PRO A 93 -5.13 0.37 -16.99
C PRO A 93 -6.65 0.28 -17.00
N TYR A 94 -7.30 0.82 -15.98
CA TYR A 94 -8.75 0.77 -15.83
C TYR A 94 -9.29 2.02 -15.15
N TRP A 95 -10.55 2.32 -15.40
CA TRP A 95 -11.28 3.40 -14.71
C TRP A 95 -11.78 2.90 -13.35
N TYR A 96 -11.55 3.70 -12.32
CA TYR A 96 -11.94 3.35 -10.95
C TYR A 96 -12.67 4.52 -10.27
N PRO A 97 -13.92 4.32 -9.82
CA PRO A 97 -14.66 5.32 -9.06
C PRO A 97 -14.26 5.26 -7.58
N TYR A 98 -13.59 6.29 -7.07
CA TYR A 98 -13.49 6.52 -5.64
C TYR A 98 -14.79 7.14 -5.14
N THR A 99 -15.46 6.46 -4.20
CA THR A 99 -16.65 7.00 -3.53
C THR A 99 -16.37 7.21 -2.05
N THR A 100 -16.77 8.35 -1.50
CA THR A 100 -16.75 8.58 -0.07
C THR A 100 -17.90 9.48 0.36
N TYR A 101 -18.48 9.22 1.53
CA TYR A 101 -19.44 10.12 2.15
C TYR A 101 -18.73 11.22 2.91
N ALA A 102 -19.40 12.37 3.03
CA ALA A 102 -18.95 13.48 3.82
C ALA A 102 -18.64 13.03 5.26
N LYS A 103 -17.46 13.42 5.73
CA LYS A 103 -17.02 13.17 7.10
C LYS A 103 -17.37 14.38 7.96
N GLU A 104 -17.59 14.15 9.25
CA GLU A 104 -17.95 15.22 10.20
C GLU A 104 -16.99 16.42 10.14
N ARG A 105 -15.69 16.17 10.06
CA ARG A 105 -14.65 17.23 9.95
C ARG A 105 -14.62 17.98 8.61
N TRP A 106 -15.45 17.58 7.63
CA TRP A 106 -15.58 18.25 6.32
C TRP A 106 -16.78 19.18 6.28
N LEU A 107 -17.74 19.02 7.18
CA LEU A 107 -19.00 19.75 7.15
C LEU A 107 -18.78 21.24 7.30
N GLY A 108 -19.46 22.03 6.47
CA GLY A 108 -19.35 23.48 6.45
C GLY A 108 -18.06 24.03 5.83
N ARG A 109 -17.18 23.16 5.32
CA ARG A 109 -15.95 23.56 4.62
C ARG A 109 -16.18 23.55 3.11
N GLU A 110 -15.42 24.39 2.41
CA GLU A 110 -15.41 24.44 0.96
C GLU A 110 -14.77 23.16 0.38
N LEU A 111 -15.34 22.64 -0.71
CA LEU A 111 -14.87 21.42 -1.34
C LEU A 111 -13.41 21.51 -1.76
N LEU A 112 -13.00 22.60 -2.40
CA LEU A 112 -11.61 22.79 -2.83
C LEU A 112 -10.63 22.75 -1.65
N GLU A 113 -11.01 23.35 -0.52
CA GLU A 113 -10.23 23.33 0.71
C GLU A 113 -10.11 21.89 1.26
N VAL A 114 -11.22 21.15 1.30
CA VAL A 114 -11.22 19.76 1.78
C VAL A 114 -10.37 18.87 0.88
N VAL A 115 -10.52 18.93 -0.44
CA VAL A 115 -9.76 18.04 -1.32
C VAL A 115 -8.26 18.34 -1.28
N SER A 116 -7.87 19.62 -1.22
CA SER A 116 -6.46 20.02 -1.16
C SER A 116 -5.80 19.72 0.19
N THR A 117 -6.55 19.76 1.29
CA THR A 117 -6.01 19.52 2.64
C THR A 117 -6.02 18.04 3.05
N GLU A 118 -6.99 17.25 2.55
CA GLU A 118 -7.11 15.82 2.87
C GLU A 118 -6.33 14.94 1.89
N PHE A 119 -6.37 15.26 0.60
CA PHE A 119 -5.75 14.50 -0.47
C PHE A 119 -4.50 15.25 -0.99
N ARG A 120 -3.44 15.27 -0.19
CA ARG A 120 -2.22 16.07 -0.45
C ARG A 120 -1.26 15.48 -1.48
N ASP A 121 -1.76 14.71 -2.44
CA ASP A 121 -0.92 14.08 -3.48
C ASP A 121 -0.70 14.98 -4.70
N ARG A 122 -1.52 16.02 -4.90
CA ARG A 122 -1.48 16.95 -6.03
C ARG A 122 -1.62 18.41 -5.58
N SER A 123 -1.30 19.34 -6.47
CA SER A 123 -1.41 20.78 -6.20
C SER A 123 -2.86 21.24 -6.16
N ILE A 124 -3.11 22.40 -5.54
CA ILE A 124 -4.46 22.98 -5.46
C ILE A 124 -5.02 23.33 -6.85
N GLU A 125 -4.16 23.71 -7.80
CA GLU A 125 -4.53 24.01 -9.19
C GLU A 125 -5.03 22.76 -9.91
N TYR A 126 -4.37 21.62 -9.69
CA TYR A 126 -4.83 20.33 -10.21
C TYR A 126 -6.22 19.99 -9.68
N TYR A 127 -6.44 20.19 -8.37
CA TYR A 127 -7.73 19.90 -7.75
C TYR A 127 -8.85 20.80 -8.27
N ARG A 128 -8.59 22.11 -8.38
CA ARG A 128 -9.54 23.06 -8.98
C ARG A 128 -9.91 22.63 -10.39
N TYR A 129 -8.91 22.34 -11.23
CA TYR A 129 -9.14 21.84 -12.59
C TYR A 129 -9.98 20.55 -12.59
N ALA A 130 -9.68 19.58 -11.73
CA ALA A 130 -10.41 18.31 -11.68
C ALA A 130 -11.88 18.44 -11.22
N LEU A 131 -12.17 19.42 -10.36
CA LEU A 131 -13.54 19.78 -9.97
C LEU A 131 -14.27 20.42 -11.15
N GLU A 132 -13.68 21.47 -11.74
CA GLU A 132 -14.24 22.21 -12.88
C GLU A 132 -14.41 21.34 -14.13
N SER A 133 -13.57 20.32 -14.32
CA SER A 133 -13.62 19.40 -15.45
C SER A 133 -14.72 18.33 -15.32
N GLY A 134 -15.43 18.26 -14.18
CA GLY A 134 -16.50 17.27 -13.98
C GLY A 134 -16.03 15.84 -13.70
N VAL A 135 -14.74 15.63 -13.42
CA VAL A 135 -14.20 14.32 -13.02
C VAL A 135 -14.65 13.96 -11.60
N THR A 136 -14.96 14.98 -10.79
CA THR A 136 -15.52 14.82 -9.45
C THR A 136 -16.98 15.23 -9.42
N THR A 137 -17.82 14.44 -8.77
CA THR A 137 -19.23 14.74 -8.55
C THR A 137 -19.59 14.71 -7.07
N ILE A 138 -20.59 15.49 -6.70
CA ILE A 138 -21.28 15.41 -5.41
C ILE A 138 -22.74 15.07 -5.68
N ASN A 139 -23.21 13.98 -5.09
CA ASN A 139 -24.59 13.48 -5.27
C ASN A 139 -24.97 13.32 -6.76
N GLY A 140 -24.00 12.93 -7.60
CA GLY A 140 -24.18 12.74 -9.04
C GLY A 140 -24.12 14.00 -9.90
N GLN A 141 -23.92 15.18 -9.30
CA GLN A 141 -23.78 16.45 -10.02
C GLN A 141 -22.31 16.89 -10.05
N VAL A 142 -21.88 17.53 -11.14
CA VAL A 142 -20.50 18.07 -11.26
C VAL A 142 -20.18 18.96 -10.07
N ALA A 143 -19.11 18.60 -9.37
CA ALA A 143 -18.74 19.25 -8.12
C ALA A 143 -18.07 20.61 -8.41
N LYS A 144 -18.54 21.67 -7.77
CA LYS A 144 -17.94 23.00 -7.89
C LYS A 144 -16.89 23.23 -6.79
N PRO A 145 -15.80 23.95 -7.07
CA PRO A 145 -14.81 24.31 -6.06
C PRO A 145 -15.41 24.93 -4.79
N ASP A 146 -16.39 25.82 -4.96
CA ASP A 146 -17.07 26.60 -3.91
C ASP A 146 -18.20 25.86 -3.20
N HIS A 147 -18.43 24.58 -3.51
CA HIS A 147 -19.48 23.78 -2.85
C HIS A 147 -19.19 23.63 -1.36
N ILE A 148 -20.14 24.01 -0.52
CA ILE A 148 -20.07 23.82 0.94
C ILE A 148 -20.58 22.42 1.29
N ILE A 149 -19.68 21.58 1.80
CA ILE A 149 -19.98 20.17 2.10
C ILE A 149 -21.04 20.06 3.21
N GLN A 150 -22.08 19.28 2.93
CA GLN A 150 -23.18 19.00 3.85
C GLN A 150 -23.16 17.56 4.36
N ASN A 151 -23.87 17.32 5.46
CA ASN A 151 -24.00 15.97 5.99
C ASN A 151 -24.75 15.08 4.99
N GLY A 152 -24.22 13.89 4.73
CA GLY A 152 -24.78 12.96 3.76
C GLY A 152 -24.32 13.17 2.31
N ASP A 153 -23.56 14.23 2.01
CA ASP A 153 -22.99 14.41 0.67
C ASP A 153 -22.14 13.20 0.27
N ARG A 154 -22.40 12.65 -0.92
CA ARG A 154 -21.64 11.56 -1.52
C ARG A 154 -20.73 12.12 -2.59
N MET A 155 -19.42 12.11 -2.32
CA MET A 155 -18.39 12.50 -3.28
C MET A 155 -17.95 11.28 -4.10
N GLU A 156 -17.88 11.47 -5.42
CA GLU A 156 -17.36 10.46 -6.35
C GLU A 156 -16.30 11.08 -7.26
N ASN A 157 -15.14 10.44 -7.39
CA ASN A 157 -14.06 10.86 -8.28
C ASN A 157 -13.59 9.66 -9.11
N VAL A 158 -13.68 9.78 -10.43
CA VAL A 158 -13.31 8.70 -11.35
C VAL A 158 -11.89 8.92 -11.86
N VAL A 159 -10.98 7.98 -11.56
CA VAL A 159 -9.59 8.06 -12.01
C VAL A 159 -9.23 6.95 -12.99
N HIS A 160 -8.36 7.25 -13.93
CA HIS A 160 -7.70 6.24 -14.75
C HIS A 160 -6.49 5.69 -13.97
N ARG A 161 -6.59 4.45 -13.49
CA ARG A 161 -5.56 3.83 -12.64
C ARG A 161 -4.49 3.14 -13.48
N HIS A 162 -3.25 3.40 -13.09
CA HIS A 162 -2.06 2.72 -13.59
C HIS A 162 -1.34 2.09 -12.40
N GLU A 163 -1.62 0.81 -12.15
CA GLU A 163 -0.96 0.11 -11.04
C GLU A 163 0.49 -0.22 -11.40
N PRO A 164 1.46 0.01 -10.48
CA PRO A 164 2.83 -0.41 -10.72
C PRO A 164 2.91 -1.93 -10.93
N PRO A 165 3.81 -2.40 -11.81
CA PRO A 165 4.06 -3.83 -11.95
C PRO A 165 4.53 -4.46 -10.64
N VAL A 166 4.17 -5.72 -10.44
CA VAL A 166 4.56 -6.53 -9.28
C VAL A 166 5.26 -7.80 -9.74
N SER A 167 5.91 -8.54 -8.84
CA SER A 167 6.51 -9.83 -9.19
C SER A 167 5.45 -10.81 -9.68
N SER A 168 5.79 -11.63 -10.69
CA SER A 168 4.94 -12.72 -11.17
C SER A 168 4.97 -13.95 -10.27
N ILE A 169 5.69 -13.93 -9.15
CA ILE A 169 5.69 -15.03 -8.17
C ILE A 169 4.25 -15.23 -7.66
N PRO A 170 3.68 -16.43 -7.79
CA PRO A 170 2.30 -16.68 -7.39
C PRO A 170 2.17 -16.66 -5.86
N ILE A 171 1.02 -16.20 -5.39
CA ILE A 171 0.57 -16.45 -4.01
C ILE A 171 0.27 -17.94 -3.88
N LYS A 172 0.68 -18.54 -2.76
CA LYS A 172 0.34 -19.92 -2.44
C LYS A 172 -0.58 -19.95 -1.23
N VAL A 173 -1.71 -20.63 -1.34
CA VAL A 173 -2.51 -21.02 -0.17
C VAL A 173 -1.91 -22.33 0.33
N LEU A 174 -1.30 -22.29 1.52
CA LEU A 174 -0.63 -23.43 2.13
C LEU A 174 -1.57 -24.29 2.96
N LEU A 175 -2.58 -23.66 3.56
CA LEU A 175 -3.59 -24.31 4.37
C LEU A 175 -4.90 -23.55 4.24
N GLU A 176 -5.98 -24.30 4.16
CA GLU A 176 -7.34 -23.80 4.30
C GLU A 176 -8.06 -24.65 5.34
N ASP A 177 -8.50 -23.99 6.42
CA ASP A 177 -9.19 -24.62 7.55
C ASP A 177 -10.60 -24.02 7.63
N ASN A 178 -11.57 -24.74 7.06
CA ASN A 178 -12.96 -24.31 7.00
C ASN A 178 -13.66 -24.38 8.37
N GLU A 179 -13.26 -25.30 9.25
CA GLU A 179 -13.84 -25.45 10.58
C GLU A 179 -13.44 -24.29 11.50
N ARG A 180 -12.20 -23.82 11.36
CA ARG A 180 -11.65 -22.69 12.11
C ARG A 180 -11.72 -21.37 11.35
N GLU A 181 -12.24 -21.39 10.11
CA GLU A 181 -12.51 -20.26 9.22
C GLU A 181 -11.28 -19.37 8.96
N PHE A 182 -10.15 -19.99 8.63
CA PHE A 182 -8.93 -19.27 8.26
C PHE A 182 -8.14 -19.97 7.14
N ILE A 183 -7.28 -19.19 6.49
CA ILE A 183 -6.30 -19.66 5.52
C ILE A 183 -4.89 -19.21 5.93
N VAL A 184 -3.89 -20.00 5.55
CA VAL A 184 -2.47 -19.63 5.64
C VAL A 184 -1.93 -19.47 4.25
N VAL A 185 -1.34 -18.32 3.96
CA VAL A 185 -0.79 -18.00 2.64
C VAL A 185 0.69 -17.69 2.72
N ASP A 186 1.43 -18.07 1.69
CA ASP A 186 2.78 -17.56 1.41
C ASP A 186 2.65 -16.34 0.49
N LYS A 187 2.78 -15.16 1.09
CA LYS A 187 2.68 -13.89 0.37
C LYS A 187 4.04 -13.59 -0.27
N PRO A 188 4.13 -13.37 -1.59
CA PRO A 188 5.36 -12.92 -2.22
C PRO A 188 5.71 -11.49 -1.80
N GLY A 189 7.00 -11.16 -1.78
CA GLY A 189 7.44 -9.77 -1.75
C GLY A 189 7.04 -9.08 -3.06
N SER A 190 6.75 -7.78 -3.01
CA SER A 190 6.33 -6.85 -4.09
C SER A 190 4.87 -6.40 -4.07
N ILE A 191 3.95 -7.16 -3.46
CA ILE A 191 2.53 -6.81 -3.36
C ILE A 191 2.17 -6.28 -1.96
N PRO A 192 1.36 -5.23 -1.82
CA PRO A 192 0.74 -4.88 -0.54
C PRO A 192 -0.39 -5.86 -0.19
N VAL A 193 -0.74 -5.92 1.09
CA VAL A 193 -1.82 -6.82 1.56
C VAL A 193 -3.20 -6.32 1.11
N HIS A 194 -3.44 -5.01 1.23
CA HIS A 194 -4.69 -4.34 0.86
C HIS A 194 -4.47 -3.24 -0.15
N ALA A 195 -5.58 -2.78 -0.75
CA ALA A 195 -5.60 -1.58 -1.57
C ALA A 195 -5.01 -0.40 -0.79
N LEU A 196 -3.92 0.16 -1.31
CA LEU A 196 -3.22 1.29 -0.72
C LEU A 196 -2.45 2.05 -1.79
N GLY A 197 -2.60 3.38 -1.77
CA GLY A 197 -1.96 4.27 -2.72
C GLY A 197 -2.27 3.84 -4.16
N ARG A 198 -1.22 3.50 -4.92
CA ARG A 198 -1.36 3.11 -6.33
C ARG A 198 -1.83 1.68 -6.56
N TYR A 199 -1.88 0.81 -5.54
CA TYR A 199 -2.27 -0.59 -5.68
C TYR A 199 -3.73 -0.84 -5.28
N HIS A 200 -4.45 -1.63 -6.06
CA HIS A 200 -5.82 -2.05 -5.77
C HIS A 200 -6.05 -3.51 -6.16
N CYS A 201 -5.93 -3.85 -7.45
CA CYS A 201 -6.01 -5.22 -7.96
C CYS A 201 -4.72 -6.01 -7.70
N ASN A 202 -3.54 -5.36 -7.71
CA ASN A 202 -2.27 -6.00 -7.37
C ASN A 202 -2.05 -6.01 -5.84
N THR A 203 -3.01 -6.57 -5.09
CA THR A 203 -2.96 -6.70 -3.62
C THR A 203 -3.25 -8.15 -3.24
N LEU A 204 -2.76 -8.60 -2.08
CA LEU A 204 -3.01 -9.97 -1.61
C LEU A 204 -4.51 -10.27 -1.52
N VAL A 205 -5.28 -9.38 -0.89
CA VAL A 205 -6.73 -9.56 -0.74
C VAL A 205 -7.45 -9.59 -2.09
N ALA A 206 -7.16 -8.64 -2.99
CA ALA A 206 -7.82 -8.62 -4.29
C ALA A 206 -7.51 -9.88 -5.10
N ILE A 207 -6.26 -10.35 -5.09
CA ILE A 207 -5.88 -11.56 -5.82
C ILE A 207 -6.53 -12.82 -5.21
N LEU A 208 -6.60 -12.92 -3.87
CA LEU A 208 -7.31 -14.03 -3.22
C LEU A 208 -8.80 -14.05 -3.62
N MET A 209 -9.45 -12.89 -3.64
CA MET A 209 -10.85 -12.80 -4.03
C MET A 209 -11.06 -13.12 -5.52
N SER A 210 -10.25 -12.53 -6.41
CA SER A 210 -10.45 -12.68 -7.86
C SER A 210 -9.97 -14.02 -8.42
N ASN A 211 -8.85 -14.56 -7.93
CA ASN A 211 -8.21 -15.72 -8.53
C ASN A 211 -8.49 -17.02 -7.77
N PHE A 212 -8.79 -16.94 -6.46
CA PHE A 212 -9.07 -18.11 -5.62
C PHE A 212 -10.56 -18.21 -5.23
N GLY A 213 -11.39 -17.21 -5.57
CA GLY A 213 -12.84 -17.27 -5.39
C GLY A 213 -13.32 -17.03 -3.96
N TYR A 214 -12.47 -16.50 -3.08
CA TYR A 214 -12.90 -16.13 -1.74
C TYR A 214 -13.86 -14.93 -1.78
N GLU A 215 -15.05 -15.06 -1.18
CA GLU A 215 -16.03 -13.98 -1.12
C GLU A 215 -15.50 -12.79 -0.30
N LYS A 216 -14.82 -13.08 0.81
CA LYS A 216 -14.27 -12.06 1.70
C LYS A 216 -13.10 -12.58 2.50
N ILE A 217 -12.06 -11.75 2.61
CA ILE A 217 -10.87 -12.01 3.41
C ILE A 217 -10.71 -10.91 4.45
N TYR A 218 -10.53 -11.32 5.70
CA TYR A 218 -10.26 -10.45 6.83
C TYR A 218 -8.81 -10.60 7.25
N THR A 219 -8.16 -9.46 7.43
CA THR A 219 -6.77 -9.35 7.87
C THR A 219 -6.70 -8.77 9.25
N ILE A 220 -5.98 -9.48 10.11
CA ILE A 220 -5.67 -9.07 11.48
C ILE A 220 -4.34 -8.32 11.59
N ASN A 221 -3.39 -8.67 10.73
CA ASN A 221 -2.10 -8.02 10.58
C ASN A 221 -1.75 -7.94 9.09
N CYS A 222 -0.77 -7.10 8.76
CA CYS A 222 -0.25 -7.00 7.40
C CYS A 222 1.27 -7.11 7.41
N LEU A 223 1.80 -7.71 6.34
CA LEU A 223 3.20 -7.59 5.99
C LEU A 223 3.40 -6.38 5.08
N GLU A 224 4.56 -5.75 5.19
CA GLU A 224 4.95 -4.69 4.27
C GLU A 224 4.98 -5.18 2.82
N ARG A 225 4.80 -4.27 1.87
CA ARG A 225 4.78 -4.59 0.43
C ARG A 225 5.99 -5.44 0.01
N LEU A 226 7.17 -5.07 0.50
CA LEU A 226 8.44 -5.72 0.16
C LEU A 226 8.78 -6.91 1.07
N THR A 227 7.95 -7.19 2.07
CA THR A 227 8.12 -8.36 2.94
C THR A 227 7.36 -9.55 2.36
N SER A 228 8.08 -10.67 2.17
CA SER A 228 7.49 -11.97 1.87
C SER A 228 7.25 -12.78 3.14
N GLY A 229 6.38 -13.78 3.06
CA GLY A 229 6.26 -14.81 4.08
C GLY A 229 4.83 -15.15 4.44
N LEU A 230 4.71 -15.88 5.55
CA LEU A 230 3.45 -16.45 6.00
C LEU A 230 2.50 -15.39 6.53
N MET A 231 1.25 -15.47 6.12
CA MET A 231 0.14 -14.70 6.69
C MET A 231 -1.03 -15.61 7.02
N ILE A 232 -1.64 -15.39 8.18
CA ILE A 232 -2.88 -16.04 8.58
C ILE A 232 -4.01 -15.05 8.33
N LEU A 233 -4.97 -15.44 7.51
CA LEU A 233 -6.09 -14.62 7.07
C LEU A 233 -7.40 -15.31 7.45
N GLN A 234 -8.41 -14.56 7.89
CA GLN A 234 -9.69 -15.14 8.30
C GLN A 234 -10.70 -15.02 7.18
N THR A 235 -11.54 -16.03 7.02
CA THR A 235 -12.68 -16.00 6.10
C THR A 235 -13.96 -15.54 6.81
N SER A 236 -13.92 -15.42 8.14
CA SER A 236 -15.04 -15.02 9.00
C SER A 236 -14.73 -13.81 9.87
N SER A 237 -15.67 -12.87 9.95
CA SER A 237 -15.52 -11.63 10.74
C SER A 237 -15.42 -11.91 12.24
N ASN A 238 -16.11 -12.94 12.74
CA ASN A 238 -16.08 -13.34 14.14
C ASN A 238 -14.68 -13.86 14.52
N ARG A 239 -14.10 -14.72 13.69
CA ARG A 239 -12.73 -15.22 13.89
C ARG A 239 -11.69 -14.12 13.79
N ALA A 240 -11.84 -13.21 12.82
CA ALA A 240 -10.96 -12.05 12.69
C ALA A 240 -10.95 -11.23 13.99
N ARG A 241 -12.11 -10.98 14.58
CA ARG A 241 -12.21 -10.24 15.85
C ARG A 241 -11.56 -10.99 17.02
N ARG A 242 -11.78 -12.30 17.14
CA ARG A 242 -11.16 -13.12 18.19
C ARG A 242 -9.64 -13.12 18.08
N LEU A 243 -9.11 -13.39 16.89
CA LEU A 243 -7.66 -13.42 16.68
C LEU A 243 -7.04 -12.02 16.83
N THR A 244 -7.74 -10.95 16.45
CA THR A 244 -7.30 -9.57 16.75
C THR A 244 -7.07 -9.40 18.25
N ASN A 245 -7.98 -9.88 19.09
CA ASN A 245 -7.82 -9.80 20.55
C ASN A 245 -6.61 -10.61 21.03
N GLU A 246 -6.38 -11.80 20.48
CA GLU A 246 -5.20 -12.62 20.80
C GLU A 246 -3.88 -11.92 20.44
N PHE A 247 -3.83 -11.23 19.29
CA PHE A 247 -2.70 -10.37 18.92
C PHE A 247 -2.51 -9.22 19.90
N VAL A 248 -3.60 -8.58 20.34
CA VAL A 248 -3.54 -7.48 21.32
C VAL A 248 -3.05 -7.97 22.69
N LEU A 249 -3.43 -9.18 23.09
CA LEU A 249 -2.99 -9.83 24.33
C LEU A 249 -1.57 -10.41 24.24
N GLY A 250 -0.94 -10.41 23.06
CA GLY A 250 0.41 -10.96 22.87
C GLY A 250 0.46 -12.50 22.88
N ALA A 251 -0.68 -13.17 22.66
CA ALA A 251 -0.77 -14.63 22.61
C ALA A 251 -0.20 -15.21 21.30
N VAL A 252 -0.02 -14.37 20.28
CA VAL A 252 0.52 -14.79 18.98
C VAL A 252 1.99 -14.42 18.87
N ARG A 253 2.82 -15.43 18.53
CA ARG A 253 4.25 -15.26 18.27
C ARG A 253 4.48 -15.08 16.78
N THR A 254 5.22 -14.04 16.40
CA THR A 254 5.69 -13.83 15.03
C THR A 254 7.21 -13.89 14.98
N GLU A 255 7.72 -14.59 13.96
CA GLU A 255 9.15 -14.73 13.72
C GLU A 255 9.45 -14.36 12.27
N TYR A 256 10.55 -13.65 12.07
CA TYR A 256 11.03 -13.26 10.75
C TYR A 256 12.46 -13.71 10.56
N VAL A 257 12.80 -14.06 9.33
CA VAL A 257 14.18 -14.26 8.90
C VAL A 257 14.60 -13.05 8.06
N ALA A 258 15.67 -12.39 8.49
CA ALA A 258 16.24 -11.24 7.79
C ALA A 258 17.73 -11.44 7.51
N GLN A 259 18.15 -10.95 6.34
CA GLN A 259 19.56 -10.70 6.02
C GLN A 259 19.88 -9.25 6.37
N VAL A 260 21.02 -9.04 7.02
CA VAL A 260 21.47 -7.71 7.46
C VAL A 260 22.87 -7.46 6.96
N ASN A 261 23.18 -6.19 6.69
CA ASN A 261 24.51 -5.77 6.29
C ASN A 261 25.47 -5.79 7.49
N GLY A 262 26.69 -6.27 7.27
CA GLY A 262 27.71 -6.40 8.28
C GLY A 262 27.57 -7.65 9.18
N LYS A 263 28.41 -7.72 10.21
CA LYS A 263 28.47 -8.85 11.14
C LYS A 263 27.63 -8.57 12.37
N PHE A 264 26.36 -8.99 12.34
CA PHE A 264 25.48 -8.89 13.51
C PHE A 264 26.10 -9.61 14.72
N PRO A 265 25.93 -9.09 15.96
CA PRO A 265 26.43 -9.74 17.16
C PRO A 265 25.94 -11.18 17.30
N GLY A 266 26.77 -12.05 17.90
CA GLY A 266 26.48 -13.48 17.99
C GLY A 266 25.49 -13.83 19.11
N ASN A 267 25.44 -13.01 20.15
CA ASN A 267 24.51 -13.15 21.27
C ASN A 267 23.10 -12.65 20.89
N GLU A 268 22.11 -13.09 21.65
CA GLU A 268 20.77 -12.52 21.59
C GLU A 268 20.81 -11.03 21.99
N ILE A 269 20.09 -10.20 21.24
CA ILE A 269 19.93 -8.77 21.51
C ILE A 269 18.44 -8.47 21.61
N THR A 270 18.03 -7.82 22.69
CA THR A 270 16.67 -7.28 22.82
C THR A 270 16.70 -5.77 22.65
N CYS A 271 16.00 -5.25 21.65
CA CYS A 271 15.75 -3.82 21.46
C CYS A 271 14.40 -3.46 22.08
N LYS A 272 14.36 -2.40 22.91
CA LYS A 272 13.16 -1.91 23.60
C LYS A 272 12.97 -0.40 23.39
N GLU A 273 13.07 0.03 22.14
CA GLU A 273 12.94 1.44 21.78
C GLU A 273 11.48 1.81 21.45
N PRO A 274 10.89 2.84 22.09
CA PRO A 274 9.55 3.30 21.77
C PRO A 274 9.47 3.95 20.38
N LEU A 275 8.38 3.68 19.65
CA LEU A 275 8.19 4.16 18.28
C LEU A 275 7.03 5.17 18.18
N LEU A 276 7.33 6.38 17.71
CA LEU A 276 6.36 7.43 17.45
C LEU A 276 6.10 7.57 15.95
N THR A 277 4.82 7.58 15.57
CA THR A 277 4.40 7.91 14.20
C THR A 277 4.32 9.42 14.03
N VAL A 278 5.27 9.98 13.29
CA VAL A 278 5.34 11.43 13.02
C VAL A 278 4.31 11.85 11.99
N ASP A 279 4.22 11.07 10.91
CA ASP A 279 3.26 11.31 9.83
C ASP A 279 2.60 9.99 9.44
N ARG A 280 1.29 9.91 9.65
CA ARG A 280 0.49 8.72 9.34
C ARG A 280 0.28 8.51 7.85
N GLN A 281 0.23 9.58 7.06
CA GLN A 281 0.04 9.50 5.61
C GLN A 281 1.34 9.06 4.92
N MET A 282 2.49 9.53 5.40
CA MET A 282 3.80 9.09 4.91
C MET A 282 4.23 7.74 5.49
N GLY A 283 3.66 7.34 6.63
CA GLY A 283 4.04 6.11 7.33
C GLY A 283 5.41 6.22 8.01
N LEU A 284 5.81 7.44 8.40
CA LEU A 284 7.10 7.73 9.02
C LEU A 284 7.04 7.46 10.53
N ASN A 285 7.90 6.55 10.99
CA ASN A 285 8.08 6.26 12.40
C ASN A 285 9.52 6.54 12.83
N ILE A 286 9.67 7.09 14.04
CA ILE A 286 10.96 7.41 14.66
C ILE A 286 11.04 6.80 16.04
N VAL A 287 12.26 6.59 16.54
CA VAL A 287 12.47 6.30 17.96
C VAL A 287 12.28 7.58 18.75
N HIS A 288 11.34 7.60 19.69
CA HIS A 288 11.04 8.79 20.48
C HIS A 288 10.45 8.39 21.85
N PRO A 289 10.82 9.06 22.95
CA PRO A 289 10.31 8.75 24.29
C PRO A 289 8.77 8.71 24.40
N ASP A 290 8.08 9.62 23.71
CA ASP A 290 6.59 9.66 23.65
C ASP A 290 5.98 8.61 22.69
N GLY A 291 6.81 7.74 22.12
CA GLY A 291 6.40 6.67 21.23
C GLY A 291 5.68 5.53 21.96
N LYS A 292 5.01 4.68 21.19
CA LYS A 292 4.41 3.46 21.72
C LYS A 292 5.51 2.47 22.08
N PRO A 293 5.39 1.74 23.21
CA PRO A 293 6.36 0.70 23.56
C PRO A 293 6.49 -0.34 22.44
N ALA A 294 7.73 -0.59 22.02
CA ALA A 294 8.05 -1.65 21.07
C ALA A 294 9.21 -2.49 21.60
N ARG A 295 9.12 -3.81 21.37
CA ARG A 295 10.12 -4.79 21.76
C ARG A 295 10.35 -5.79 20.63
N THR A 296 11.62 -5.94 20.29
CA THR A 296 12.07 -6.91 19.27
C THR A 296 13.30 -7.64 19.78
N VAL A 297 13.29 -8.97 19.67
CA VAL A 297 14.41 -9.84 20.03
C VAL A 297 15.09 -10.32 18.75
N PHE A 298 16.40 -10.13 18.68
CA PHE A 298 17.23 -10.48 17.54
C PHE A 298 18.19 -11.60 17.92
N GLN A 299 18.28 -12.60 17.04
CA GLN A 299 19.23 -13.70 17.19
C GLN A 299 19.94 -13.96 15.86
N ARG A 300 21.28 -14.00 15.86
CA ARG A 300 22.02 -14.33 14.64
C ARG A 300 21.94 -15.83 14.38
N LEU A 301 21.39 -16.20 13.22
CA LEU A 301 21.38 -17.59 12.73
C LEU A 301 22.75 -18.02 12.22
N ARG A 302 23.30 -17.25 11.29
CA ARG A 302 24.55 -17.55 10.59
C ARG A 302 25.19 -16.25 10.12
N PHE A 303 26.53 -16.25 10.04
CA PHE A 303 27.30 -15.23 9.33
C PHE A 303 27.83 -15.84 8.02
N LEU A 304 27.63 -15.14 6.91
CA LEU A 304 28.12 -15.56 5.59
C LEU A 304 29.42 -14.79 5.31
N THR A 305 30.54 -15.51 5.20
CA THR A 305 31.88 -14.92 5.04
C THR A 305 32.19 -14.50 3.59
N SER A 306 31.43 -15.03 2.63
CA SER A 306 31.46 -14.65 1.21
C SER A 306 30.02 -14.55 0.71
N ILE A 307 29.70 -13.45 0.02
CA ILE A 307 28.53 -13.41 -0.84
C ILE A 307 28.96 -14.16 -2.09
N VAL A 308 28.44 -15.37 -2.31
CA VAL A 308 28.53 -15.98 -3.64
C VAL A 308 27.68 -15.08 -4.53
N GLU A 309 28.34 -14.28 -5.38
CA GLU A 309 27.66 -13.53 -6.43
C GLU A 309 27.00 -14.54 -7.36
N HIS A 310 25.70 -14.77 -7.16
CA HIS A 310 24.90 -15.42 -8.18
C HIS A 310 24.58 -14.36 -9.24
N ASN A 311 25.40 -14.36 -10.30
CA ASN A 311 25.14 -13.70 -11.57
C ASN A 311 23.80 -14.16 -12.17
#